data_AF-A0A8T3Z1U0-F1
#
_entry.id   AF-A0A8T3Z1U0-F1
#
_cell.length_a   1.000
_cell.length_b   1.000
_cell.length_c   1.000
_cell.angle_alpha   90.00
_cell.angle_beta   90.00
_cell.angle_gamma   90.00
#
_symmetry.space_group_name_H-M   'P 1'
#
loop_
_entity.id
_entity.type
_entity.pdbx_description
1 polymer ?
#
loop_
_entity_poly.entity_id
_entity_poly.type
_entity_poly.pdbx_seq_one_letter_code
_entity_poly.pdbx_strand_id
1 'polypeptide(L)'
;MKIRNIIAIYSLFIGILMIGMWVMFISTGQVPEMATKPAEIILHLLAEFTTAILLIIGGIGLLKKMKIGYNLNLVALGMLLYTLIVSPDYYLQRGDWVFVGIFALLFIFTLIFLIISFKKEYEIKLDRLSPE
;
A
#
# COMPACT_ATOMS: atom_id res chain seq x y z
N MET A 1 -19.29 -8.31 -5.75
CA MET A 1 -18.08 -7.86 -6.48
C MET A 1 -17.07 -8.99 -6.55
N LYS A 2 -16.37 -9.16 -7.68
CA LYS A 2 -15.27 -10.14 -7.80
C LYS A 2 -14.14 -9.77 -6.82
N ILE A 3 -13.49 -10.77 -6.21
CA ILE A 3 -12.42 -10.55 -5.21
C ILE A 3 -11.28 -9.66 -5.74
N ARG A 4 -10.95 -9.82 -7.02
CA ARG A 4 -10.00 -8.95 -7.74
C ARG A 4 -10.33 -7.47 -7.59
N ASN A 5 -11.60 -7.10 -7.76
CA ASN A 5 -12.03 -5.69 -7.72
C ASN A 5 -11.92 -5.14 -6.30
N ILE A 6 -12.19 -5.96 -5.28
CA ILE A 6 -12.03 -5.58 -3.87
C ILE A 6 -10.56 -5.28 -3.55
N ILE A 7 -9.65 -6.19 -3.94
CA ILE A 7 -8.20 -6.01 -3.77
C ILE A 7 -7.73 -4.77 -4.53
N ALA A 8 -8.21 -4.56 -5.76
CA ALA A 8 -7.83 -3.42 -6.56
C ALA A 8 -8.27 -2.08 -5.95
N ILE A 9 -9.50 -2.00 -5.44
CA ILE A 9 -10.02 -0.80 -4.76
C ILE A 9 -9.24 -0.55 -3.48
N TYR A 10 -8.93 -1.60 -2.72
CA TYR A 10 -8.08 -1.48 -1.53
C TYR A 10 -6.71 -0.88 -1.88
N SER A 11 -6.01 -1.44 -2.87
CA SER A 11 -4.71 -0.91 -3.30
C SER A 11 -4.79 0.54 -3.76
N LEU A 12 -5.80 0.90 -4.56
CA LEU A 12 -6.00 2.27 -5.02
C LEU A 12 -6.23 3.23 -3.86
N PHE A 13 -7.14 2.86 -2.96
CA PHE A 13 -7.49 3.68 -1.82
C PHE A 13 -6.28 3.93 -0.92
N ILE A 14 -5.54 2.87 -0.55
CA ILE A 14 -4.36 3.00 0.31
C ILE A 14 -3.25 3.79 -0.40
N GLY A 15 -2.96 3.51 -1.67
CA GLY A 15 -1.94 4.24 -2.41
C GLY A 15 -2.24 5.74 -2.51
N ILE A 16 -3.50 6.12 -2.77
CA ILE A 16 -3.92 7.53 -2.81
C ILE A 16 -3.80 8.17 -1.42
N LEU A 17 -4.25 7.49 -0.36
CA LEU A 17 -4.14 7.99 1.00
C LEU A 17 -2.68 8.17 1.45
N MET A 18 -1.79 7.25 1.12
CA MET A 18 -0.36 7.36 1.42
C MET A 18 0.24 8.61 0.80
N ILE A 19 -0.02 8.86 -0.49
CA ILE A 19 0.47 10.08 -1.16
C ILE A 19 -0.14 11.32 -0.50
N GLY A 20 -1.45 11.34 -0.28
CA GLY A 20 -2.13 12.49 0.33
C GLY A 20 -1.60 12.83 1.72
N MET A 21 -1.37 11.81 2.56
CA MET A 21 -0.83 11.96 3.90
C MET A 21 0.60 12.53 3.88
N TRP A 22 1.49 11.99 3.04
CA TRP A 22 2.86 12.51 2.94
C TRP A 22 2.91 13.94 2.41
N VAL A 23 2.11 14.25 1.39
CA VAL A 23 2.00 15.62 0.88
C VAL A 23 1.55 16.57 1.99
N MET A 24 0.59 16.16 2.82
CA MET A 24 0.13 16.95 3.96
C MET A 24 1.24 17.13 5.01
N PHE A 25 1.93 16.06 5.42
CA PHE A 25 3.02 16.16 6.41
C PHE A 25 4.17 17.05 5.94
N ILE A 26 4.57 16.92 4.66
CA ILE A 26 5.65 17.74 4.09
C ILE A 26 5.21 19.21 4.00
N SER A 27 4.02 19.47 3.47
CA SER A 27 3.53 20.85 3.28
C SER A 27 3.23 21.59 4.57
N THR A 28 2.91 20.87 5.65
CA THR A 28 2.66 21.44 6.99
C THR A 28 3.91 21.49 7.87
N GLY A 29 5.07 21.06 7.36
CA GLY A 29 6.32 21.05 8.11
C GLY A 29 6.35 20.04 9.27
N GLN A 30 5.50 19.00 9.21
CA GLN A 30 5.40 17.94 10.23
C GLN A 30 6.46 16.84 10.08
N VAL A 31 7.48 17.08 9.25
CA VAL A 31 8.60 16.15 9.01
C VAL A 31 9.92 16.82 9.45
N PRO A 32 10.19 16.96 10.76
CA PRO A 32 11.41 17.60 11.27
C PRO A 32 12.70 16.88 10.81
N GLU A 33 12.61 15.60 10.47
CA GLU A 33 13.70 14.77 9.97
C GLU A 33 14.30 15.29 8.66
N MET A 34 13.57 16.11 7.91
CA MET A 34 14.10 16.81 6.72
C MET A 34 15.29 17.72 7.06
N ALA A 35 15.34 18.27 8.28
CA ALA A 35 16.46 19.09 8.75
C ALA A 35 17.49 18.29 9.57
N THR A 36 17.04 17.33 10.38
CA THR A 36 17.92 16.64 11.33
C THR A 36 18.57 15.37 10.76
N LYS A 37 17.88 14.67 9.85
CA LYS A 37 18.29 13.36 9.30
C LYS A 37 17.87 13.20 7.83
N PRO A 38 18.33 14.07 6.91
CA PRO A 38 17.79 14.18 5.55
C PRO A 38 17.92 12.88 4.74
N ALA A 39 19.03 12.15 4.85
CA ALA A 39 19.23 10.91 4.10
C ALA A 39 18.24 9.81 4.51
N GLU A 40 17.96 9.67 5.81
CA GLU A 40 17.04 8.66 6.35
C GLU A 40 15.62 8.92 5.86
N ILE A 41 15.14 10.16 5.98
CA ILE A 41 13.78 10.52 5.57
C ILE A 41 13.61 10.48 4.04
N ILE A 42 14.61 10.86 3.25
CA ILE A 42 14.53 10.77 1.78
C ILE A 42 14.38 9.31 1.34
N LEU A 43 15.16 8.40 1.91
CA LEU A 43 15.07 6.98 1.58
C LEU A 43 13.74 6.37 2.04
N HIS A 44 13.25 6.78 3.21
CA HIS A 44 11.93 6.39 3.72
C HIS A 44 10.80 6.86 2.79
N LEU A 45 10.80 8.14 2.41
CA LEU A 45 9.84 8.70 1.44
C LEU A 45 9.92 7.98 0.10
N LEU A 46 11.12 7.70 -0.40
CA LEU A 46 11.29 6.96 -1.65
C LEU A 46 10.62 5.57 -1.58
N ALA A 47 10.81 4.85 -0.48
CA ALA A 47 10.18 3.54 -0.27
C ALA A 47 8.65 3.66 -0.21
N GLU A 48 8.11 4.62 0.54
CA GLU A 48 6.67 4.79 0.69
C GLU A 48 5.99 5.32 -0.59
N PHE A 49 6.59 6.28 -1.31
CA PHE A 49 6.07 6.76 -2.60
C PHE A 49 6.15 5.67 -3.67
N THR A 50 7.23 4.89 -3.74
CA THR A 50 7.33 3.76 -4.68
C THR A 50 6.24 2.73 -4.39
N THR A 51 6.00 2.42 -3.11
CA THR A 51 4.91 1.53 -2.67
C THR A 51 3.56 2.07 -3.12
N ALA A 52 3.25 3.34 -2.84
CA ALA A 52 1.99 3.96 -3.19
C ALA A 52 1.73 4.00 -4.70
N ILE A 53 2.74 4.35 -5.50
CA ILE A 53 2.67 4.36 -6.97
C ILE A 53 2.38 2.94 -7.50
N LEU A 54 3.08 1.93 -6.99
CA LEU A 54 2.87 0.55 -7.41
C LEU A 54 1.50 0.01 -6.97
N LEU A 55 0.98 0.42 -5.82
CA LEU A 55 -0.39 0.09 -5.38
C LEU A 55 -1.42 0.67 -6.36
N ILE A 56 -1.24 1.93 -6.78
CA ILE A 56 -2.13 2.59 -7.73
C ILE A 56 -2.05 1.93 -9.12
N ILE A 57 -0.84 1.75 -9.66
CA ILE A 57 -0.66 1.14 -10.98
C ILE A 57 -1.15 -0.32 -10.97
N GLY A 58 -0.83 -1.07 -9.92
CA GLY A 58 -1.27 -2.44 -9.71
C GLY A 58 -2.80 -2.54 -9.59
N GLY A 59 -3.42 -1.68 -8.79
CA GLY A 59 -4.88 -1.60 -8.65
C GLY A 59 -5.59 -1.24 -9.96
N ILE A 60 -5.13 -0.22 -10.69
CA ILE A 60 -5.64 0.11 -12.03
C ILE A 60 -5.45 -1.09 -12.98
N GLY A 61 -4.29 -1.74 -12.94
CA GLY A 61 -4.00 -2.92 -13.75
C GLY A 61 -4.93 -4.09 -13.46
N LEU A 62 -5.28 -4.33 -12.19
CA LEU A 62 -6.27 -5.33 -11.79
C LEU A 62 -7.67 -4.99 -12.31
N LEU A 63 -8.13 -3.74 -12.19
CA LEU A 63 -9.43 -3.31 -12.71
C LEU A 63 -9.52 -3.42 -14.23
N LYS A 64 -8.46 -3.02 -14.93
CA LYS A 64 -8.35 -3.09 -16.40
C LYS A 64 -7.97 -4.48 -16.93
N LYS A 65 -7.90 -5.50 -16.05
CA LYS A 65 -7.56 -6.89 -16.40
C LYS A 65 -6.23 -7.03 -17.14
N MET A 66 -5.27 -6.13 -16.88
CA MET A 66 -3.97 -6.12 -17.54
C MET A 66 -3.09 -7.28 -17.07
N LYS A 67 -2.37 -7.93 -18.00
CA LYS A 67 -1.52 -9.10 -17.72
C LYS A 67 -0.51 -8.86 -16.60
N ILE A 68 0.09 -7.67 -16.56
CA ILE A 68 1.12 -7.30 -15.57
C ILE A 68 0.53 -6.74 -14.26
N GLY A 69 -0.74 -6.33 -14.26
CA GLY A 69 -1.38 -5.67 -13.12
C GLY A 69 -1.37 -6.52 -11.85
N TYR A 70 -1.62 -7.82 -12.00
CA TYR A 70 -1.56 -8.76 -10.87
C TYR A 70 -0.17 -8.82 -10.23
N ASN A 71 0.88 -8.97 -11.04
CA ASN A 71 2.25 -9.09 -10.52
C ASN A 71 2.68 -7.78 -9.84
N LEU A 72 2.37 -6.62 -10.43
CA LEU A 72 2.68 -5.32 -9.82
C LEU A 72 1.94 -5.14 -8.50
N ASN A 73 0.66 -5.50 -8.45
CA ASN A 73 -0.12 -5.39 -7.22
C ASN A 73 0.40 -6.33 -6.12
N LEU A 74 0.85 -7.54 -6.48
CA LEU A 74 1.42 -8.49 -5.53
C LEU A 74 2.70 -7.94 -4.88
N VAL A 75 3.59 -7.35 -5.70
CA VAL A 75 4.80 -6.66 -5.21
C VAL A 75 4.42 -5.49 -4.31
N ALA A 76 3.46 -4.66 -4.74
CA ALA A 76 3.00 -3.50 -3.99
C ALA A 76 2.39 -3.87 -2.62
N LEU A 77 1.58 -4.94 -2.55
CA LEU A 77 1.03 -5.45 -1.28
C LEU A 77 2.13 -5.96 -0.35
N GLY A 78 3.18 -6.59 -0.87
CA GLY A 78 4.34 -7.00 -0.07
C GLY A 78 5.11 -5.80 0.49
N MET A 79 5.33 -4.76 -0.32
CA MET A 79 5.96 -3.51 0.12
C MET A 79 5.12 -2.77 1.15
N LEU A 80 3.79 -2.75 0.96
CA LEU A 80 2.86 -2.19 1.94
C LEU A 80 2.92 -2.95 3.26
N LEU A 81 2.96 -4.29 3.22
CA LEU A 81 3.07 -5.12 4.42
C LEU A 81 4.32 -4.78 5.23
N TYR A 82 5.47 -4.62 4.55
CA TYR A 82 6.70 -4.16 5.20
C TYR A 82 6.56 -2.75 5.81
N THR A 83 5.98 -1.81 5.06
CA THR A 83 5.74 -0.43 5.53
C THR A 83 4.89 -0.43 6.81
N LEU A 84 3.84 -1.26 6.85
CA LEU A 84 2.94 -1.36 7.99
C LEU A 84 3.57 -2.00 9.25
N ILE A 85 4.73 -2.65 9.11
CA ILE A 85 5.52 -3.14 10.25
C ILE A 85 6.43 -2.03 10.79
N VAL A 86 7.07 -1.27 9.89
CA VAL A 86 8.13 -0.31 10.25
C VAL A 86 7.58 1.04 10.67
N SER A 87 6.61 1.59 9.93
CA SER A 87 6.11 2.96 10.15
C SER A 87 5.39 3.22 11.50
N PRO A 88 4.75 2.25 12.20
CA PRO A 88 4.11 2.55 13.48
C PRO A 88 5.08 2.80 14.64
N ASP A 89 6.38 2.50 14.53
CA ASP A 89 7.37 2.72 15.60
C ASP A 89 7.38 4.18 16.08
N TYR A 90 7.27 5.14 15.15
CA TYR A 90 7.19 6.57 15.47
C TYR A 90 5.99 6.92 16.37
N TYR A 91 4.83 6.36 16.06
CA TYR A 91 3.59 6.58 16.83
C TYR A 91 3.64 5.83 18.16
N LEU A 92 4.25 4.65 18.18
CA LEU A 92 4.44 3.85 19.38
C LEU A 92 5.31 4.59 20.41
N GLN A 93 6.42 5.20 19.97
CA GLN A 93 7.31 5.99 20.83
C GLN A 93 6.62 7.23 21.42
N ARG A 94 5.61 7.76 20.71
CA ARG A 94 4.81 8.91 21.16
C ARG A 94 3.58 8.54 21.98
N GLY A 95 3.31 7.25 22.16
CA GLY A 95 2.12 6.76 22.85
C GLY A 95 0.81 7.00 22.09
N ASP A 96 0.89 7.22 20.77
CA ASP A 96 -0.29 7.45 19.93
C ASP A 96 -0.92 6.13 19.48
N TRP A 97 -1.63 5.50 20.41
CA TRP A 97 -2.23 4.18 20.22
C TRP A 97 -3.29 4.11 19.14
N VAL A 98 -3.92 5.24 18.79
CA VAL A 98 -4.94 5.27 17.73
C VAL A 98 -4.29 4.98 16.38
N PHE A 99 -3.20 5.66 16.06
CA PHE A 99 -2.46 5.39 14.82
C PHE A 99 -1.88 3.98 14.81
N VAL A 100 -1.29 3.52 15.92
CA VAL A 100 -0.79 2.14 16.03
C VAL A 100 -1.90 1.12 15.71
N GLY A 101 -3.11 1.33 16.22
CA GLY A 101 -4.28 0.50 15.91
C GLY A 101 -4.67 0.52 14.43
N ILE A 102 -4.63 1.68 13.77
CA ILE A 102 -4.89 1.81 12.33
C ILE A 102 -3.85 1.02 11.52
N PHE A 103 -2.56 1.15 11.84
CA PHE A 103 -1.48 0.40 11.19
C PHE A 103 -1.68 -1.12 11.35
N ALA A 104 -2.01 -1.59 12.56
CA ALA A 104 -2.30 -3.00 12.82
C ALA A 104 -3.51 -3.53 12.01
N LEU A 105 -4.58 -2.73 11.89
CA LEU A 105 -5.75 -3.09 11.09
C LEU A 105 -5.41 -3.20 9.61
N LEU A 106 -4.69 -2.20 9.07
CA LEU A 106 -4.24 -2.23 7.68
C LEU A 106 -3.28 -3.39 7.41
N PHE A 107 -2.45 -3.76 8.39
CA PHE A 107 -1.55 -4.91 8.30
C PHE A 107 -2.35 -6.20 8.11
N ILE A 108 -3.38 -6.42 8.94
CA ILE A 108 -4.25 -7.60 8.85
C ILE A 108 -4.93 -7.65 7.47
N PHE A 109 -5.50 -6.55 6.99
CA PHE A 109 -6.13 -6.53 5.67
C PHE A 109 -5.14 -6.76 4.52
N THR A 110 -3.96 -6.14 4.58
CA THR A 110 -2.90 -6.36 3.58
C THR A 110 -2.49 -7.82 3.55
N LEU A 111 -2.29 -8.44 4.72
CA LEU A 111 -1.91 -9.84 4.84
C LEU A 111 -2.99 -10.77 4.27
N ILE A 112 -4.26 -10.52 4.60
CA ILE A 112 -5.39 -11.28 4.06
C ILE A 112 -5.43 -11.18 2.53
N PHE A 113 -5.33 -9.97 1.97
CA PHE A 113 -5.37 -9.77 0.51
C PHE A 113 -4.15 -10.35 -0.21
N LEU A 114 -2.98 -10.32 0.42
CA LEU A 114 -1.79 -10.96 -0.10
C LEU A 114 -1.97 -12.49 -0.15
N ILE A 115 -2.43 -13.11 0.94
CA ILE A 115 -2.70 -14.56 1.00
C ILE A 115 -3.76 -14.96 -0.02
N ILE A 116 -4.84 -14.19 -0.13
CA ILE A 116 -5.90 -14.43 -1.13
C ILE A 116 -5.34 -14.33 -2.54
N SER A 117 -4.48 -13.33 -2.81
CA SER A 117 -3.86 -13.17 -4.12
C SER A 117 -3.08 -14.43 -4.52
N PHE A 118 -2.25 -14.96 -3.61
CA PHE A 118 -1.54 -16.22 -3.85
C PHE A 118 -2.47 -17.44 -4.03
N LYS A 119 -3.47 -17.61 -3.14
CA LYS A 119 -4.37 -18.78 -3.21
C LYS A 119 -5.27 -18.78 -4.45
N LYS A 120 -5.66 -17.59 -4.91
CA LYS A 120 -6.60 -17.39 -6.01
C LYS A 120 -5.94 -16.82 -7.26
N GLU A 121 -4.64 -17.06 -7.42
CA GLU A 121 -3.87 -16.56 -8.56
C GLU A 121 -4.54 -16.91 -9.90
N TYR A 122 -4.94 -18.17 -10.07
CA TYR A 122 -5.61 -18.64 -11.28
C TYR A 122 -6.94 -17.91 -11.49
N GLU A 123 -7.81 -17.79 -10.49
CA GLU A 123 -9.09 -17.07 -10.61
C GLU A 123 -8.86 -15.61 -11.03
N ILE A 124 -7.93 -14.93 -10.36
CA ILE A 124 -7.65 -13.51 -10.59
C ILE A 124 -7.01 -13.28 -11.97
N LYS A 125 -6.15 -14.22 -12.42
CA LYS A 125 -5.54 -14.18 -13.75
C LYS A 125 -6.48 -14.67 -14.85
N LEU A 126 -7.38 -15.62 -14.62
CA LEU A 126 -8.30 -16.18 -15.62
C LEU A 126 -9.50 -15.28 -15.86
N ASP A 127 -9.92 -14.49 -14.86
CA ASP A 127 -10.94 -13.45 -14.99
C ASP A 127 -10.59 -12.35 -16.02
N ARG A 128 -9.38 -12.37 -16.61
CA ARG A 128 -8.99 -11.54 -17.76
C ARG A 128 -9.43 -12.11 -19.11
N LEU A 129 -9.68 -13.43 -19.17
CA LEU A 129 -10.02 -14.17 -20.39
C LEU A 129 -11.53 -14.37 -20.55
N SER A 130 -12.32 -14.15 -19.50
CA SER A 130 -13.78 -14.19 -19.62
C SER A 130 -14.25 -12.93 -20.36
N PRO A 131 -14.90 -13.05 -21.53
CA PRO A 131 -15.65 -11.95 -22.11
C PRO A 131 -16.83 -11.68 -21.17
N GLU A 132 -16.82 -10.52 -20.51
CA GLU A 132 -18.03 -9.99 -19.88
C GLU A 132 -18.89 -9.34 -20.96
#